data_AF-A0A7X6Y287-F1
#
_entry.id   AF-A0A7X6Y287-F1
#
_cell.length_a   1.000
_cell.length_b   1.000
_cell.length_c   1.000
_cell.angle_alpha   90.00
_cell.angle_beta   90.00
_cell.angle_gamma   90.00
#
_symmetry.space_group_name_H-M   'P 1'
#
loop_
_entity.id
_entity.type
_entity.pdbx_description
1 polymer ?
#
loop_
_entity_poly.entity_id
_entity_poly.type
_entity_poly.pdbx_seq_one_letter_code
_entity_poly.pdbx_strand_id
1 'polypeptide(L)'
;MKRILPILLIITLVASVYAILPFGEAAAEPSIPGGYEMVGRSQNLVLYCNEEARAIAIEDRRNGYTWKSLVDKEVYPDYDSANMMWKNYMQSIIVLNYINLTVKDISNFKAYSSVDATSVKMNRINNGVSMEFNFDTIGISVYTEFFLEGDNLVIRIPADKIREEKDMGLISIELLPFLGAASRYVDGYVFYPDGCGALTRYSNVDQRLQNVRPFTWSIYSSQQVNLREYNDMKRSGKDWAMLPVLGIKNNDNAMLAAVVTGMENCNINVHPEGYAVNLNRIYFEFVYRHFFNTYLSNITVNGRGISKNPVRIKADKEITRLDREVRLFFLHGEQANYSGMAAVYRDYLKKNDLINAAINKSQDIPLGIDFFMGITEERILFDKFIPMTTFKDAQFIINELLGKGINNISVMLKGWTKKGYGLYPTRWPPDNRLGGSKGLMEFTDYIKKNHLELFLQVNFTEGDQKFGGFS
;
A
#
# COMPACT_ATOMS: atom_id res chain seq x y z
N MET A 1 36.85 4.64 -83.47
CA MET A 1 36.18 3.51 -84.17
C MET A 1 35.41 2.71 -83.12
N LYS A 2 34.09 2.57 -83.30
CA LYS A 2 33.13 1.94 -82.38
C LYS A 2 33.58 0.55 -81.91
N ARG A 3 33.59 0.30 -80.59
CA ARG A 3 33.21 -0.99 -80.00
C ARG A 3 32.51 -0.75 -78.66
N ILE A 4 31.20 -0.96 -78.69
CA ILE A 4 30.28 -0.94 -77.56
C ILE A 4 30.54 -2.22 -76.76
N LEU A 5 30.84 -2.09 -75.48
CA LEU A 5 30.98 -3.19 -74.52
C LEU A 5 29.71 -3.21 -73.65
N PRO A 6 28.94 -4.30 -73.57
CA PRO A 6 27.75 -4.34 -72.73
C PRO A 6 28.16 -4.60 -71.28
N ILE A 7 27.73 -3.69 -70.40
CA ILE A 7 27.79 -3.85 -68.95
C ILE A 7 26.68 -4.82 -68.56
N LEU A 8 27.07 -5.99 -68.04
CA LEU A 8 26.18 -7.01 -67.51
C LEU A 8 25.73 -6.59 -66.10
N LEU A 9 24.42 -6.38 -65.93
CA LEU A 9 23.77 -6.05 -64.67
C LEU A 9 23.64 -7.35 -63.85
N ILE A 10 24.43 -7.50 -62.77
CA ILE A 10 24.29 -8.61 -61.81
C ILE A 10 23.29 -8.16 -60.74
N ILE A 11 22.06 -8.70 -60.82
CA ILE A 11 21.07 -8.64 -59.75
C ILE A 11 21.33 -9.83 -58.83
N THR A 12 21.93 -9.60 -57.67
CA THR A 12 22.01 -10.59 -56.59
C THR A 12 20.67 -10.67 -55.86
N LEU A 13 19.96 -11.77 -56.11
CA LEU A 13 18.78 -12.20 -55.37
C LEU A 13 19.24 -12.81 -54.03
N VAL A 14 19.08 -12.07 -52.91
CA VAL A 14 19.28 -12.62 -51.56
C VAL A 14 18.01 -13.35 -51.15
N ALA A 15 18.02 -14.67 -51.27
CA ALA A 15 16.99 -15.53 -50.69
C ALA A 15 17.27 -15.72 -49.19
N SER A 16 16.53 -15.01 -48.35
CA SER A 16 16.52 -15.24 -46.91
C SER A 16 15.66 -16.48 -46.59
N VAL A 17 16.33 -17.57 -46.23
CA VAL A 17 15.72 -18.76 -45.64
C VAL A 17 15.33 -18.41 -44.21
N TYR A 18 14.04 -18.13 -43.97
CA TYR A 18 13.48 -18.17 -42.63
C TYR A 18 13.28 -19.64 -42.22
N ALA A 19 14.13 -20.11 -41.31
CA ALA A 19 13.87 -21.34 -40.58
C ALA A 19 12.65 -21.10 -39.67
N ILE A 20 11.51 -21.67 -40.05
CA ILE A 20 10.32 -21.71 -39.21
C ILE A 20 10.60 -22.73 -38.10
N LEU A 21 10.95 -22.25 -36.91
CA LEU A 21 10.88 -23.04 -35.68
C LEU A 21 9.39 -23.24 -35.34
N PRO A 22 8.95 -24.46 -35.00
CA PRO A 22 7.57 -24.69 -34.59
C PRO A 22 7.40 -24.20 -33.16
N PHE A 23 7.04 -22.92 -32.98
CA PHE A 23 6.35 -22.48 -31.77
C PHE A 23 4.88 -22.90 -31.89
N GLY A 24 4.61 -24.13 -31.48
CA GLY A 24 3.29 -24.73 -31.46
C GLY A 24 3.14 -25.57 -30.20
N GLU A 25 3.37 -24.98 -29.03
CA GLU A 25 2.72 -25.49 -27.83
C GLU A 25 1.28 -24.99 -27.90
N ALA A 26 0.36 -25.88 -28.28
CA ALA A 26 -1.05 -25.58 -28.28
C ALA A 26 -1.41 -25.13 -26.86
N ALA A 27 -1.67 -23.84 -26.68
CA ALA A 27 -2.14 -23.33 -25.40
C ALA A 27 -3.38 -24.15 -25.02
N ALA A 28 -3.30 -24.86 -23.89
CA ALA A 28 -4.38 -25.70 -23.41
C ALA A 28 -5.71 -24.95 -23.52
N GLU A 29 -6.75 -25.63 -24.03
CA GLU A 29 -8.08 -25.04 -23.97
C GLU A 29 -8.40 -24.74 -22.51
N PRO A 30 -8.91 -23.53 -22.21
CA PRO A 30 -9.18 -23.14 -20.84
C PRO A 30 -10.10 -24.17 -20.19
N SER A 31 -9.66 -24.81 -19.11
CA SER A 31 -10.52 -25.70 -18.33
C SER A 31 -11.47 -24.82 -17.52
N ILE A 32 -12.63 -24.52 -18.09
CA ILE A 32 -13.65 -23.67 -17.46
C ILE A 32 -14.01 -24.28 -16.09
N PRO A 33 -13.81 -23.56 -14.98
CA PRO A 33 -14.27 -24.03 -13.67
C PRO A 33 -15.80 -24.25 -13.70
N GLY A 34 -16.31 -25.31 -13.08
CA GLY A 34 -17.75 -25.62 -13.13
C GLY A 34 -18.63 -24.43 -12.71
N GLY A 35 -19.62 -24.08 -13.54
CA GLY A 35 -20.54 -22.96 -13.31
C GLY A 35 -19.98 -21.57 -13.64
N TYR A 36 -18.74 -21.47 -14.11
CA TYR A 36 -18.16 -20.21 -14.56
C TYR A 36 -18.30 -20.03 -16.07
N GLU A 37 -18.47 -18.78 -16.51
CA GLU A 37 -18.44 -18.38 -17.91
C GLU A 37 -17.31 -17.38 -18.16
N MET A 38 -16.69 -17.45 -19.34
CA MET A 38 -15.67 -16.49 -19.75
C MET A 38 -16.30 -15.12 -20.02
N VAL A 39 -15.78 -14.08 -19.36
CA VAL A 39 -16.23 -12.68 -19.51
C VAL A 39 -15.13 -11.76 -20.02
N GLY A 40 -13.86 -12.16 -19.92
CA GLY A 40 -12.72 -11.41 -20.47
C GLY A 40 -11.53 -12.31 -20.78
N ARG A 41 -10.64 -11.85 -21.66
CA ARG A 41 -9.40 -12.55 -22.03
C ARG A 41 -8.30 -11.56 -22.42
N SER A 42 -7.07 -11.88 -22.06
CA SER A 42 -5.85 -11.21 -22.54
C SER A 42 -4.91 -12.22 -23.20
N GLN A 43 -3.65 -11.83 -23.41
CA GLN A 43 -2.63 -12.76 -23.91
C GLN A 43 -2.45 -13.94 -22.94
N ASN A 44 -2.28 -13.62 -21.65
CA ASN A 44 -1.93 -14.60 -20.62
C ASN A 44 -3.04 -14.88 -19.61
N LEU A 45 -4.13 -14.12 -19.57
CA LEU A 45 -5.18 -14.28 -18.57
C LEU A 45 -6.55 -14.58 -19.20
N VAL A 46 -7.38 -15.32 -18.46
CA VAL A 46 -8.83 -15.45 -18.71
C VAL A 46 -9.57 -15.03 -17.46
N LEU A 47 -10.54 -14.13 -17.60
CA LEU A 47 -11.44 -13.73 -16.54
C LEU A 47 -12.77 -14.43 -16.71
N TYR A 48 -13.19 -15.12 -15.66
CA TYR A 48 -14.46 -15.82 -15.57
C TYR A 48 -15.39 -15.21 -14.54
N CYS A 49 -16.70 -15.37 -14.76
CA CYS A 49 -17.77 -14.99 -13.85
C CYS A 49 -18.69 -16.19 -13.61
N ASN A 50 -19.08 -16.42 -12.37
CA ASN A 50 -20.15 -17.35 -12.01
C ASN A 50 -21.34 -16.53 -11.51
N GLU A 51 -22.42 -16.48 -12.29
CA GLU A 51 -23.58 -15.66 -11.97
C GLU A 51 -24.36 -16.18 -10.75
N GLU A 52 -24.46 -17.50 -10.59
CA GLU A 52 -25.16 -18.14 -9.47
C GLU A 52 -24.42 -17.91 -8.14
N ALA A 53 -23.11 -18.17 -8.14
CA ALA A 53 -22.23 -17.99 -6.99
C ALA A 53 -21.82 -16.53 -6.76
N ARG A 54 -22.14 -15.63 -7.71
CA ARG A 54 -21.79 -14.19 -7.67
C ARG A 54 -20.30 -13.96 -7.49
N ALA A 55 -19.50 -14.68 -8.27
CA ALA A 55 -18.07 -14.81 -8.08
C ALA A 55 -17.27 -14.60 -9.36
N ILE A 56 -15.97 -14.34 -9.20
CA ILE A 56 -15.03 -14.25 -10.32
C ILE A 56 -13.88 -15.25 -10.12
N ALA A 57 -13.30 -15.67 -11.25
CA ALA A 57 -12.08 -16.46 -11.26
C ALA A 57 -11.14 -15.97 -12.36
N ILE A 58 -9.83 -16.08 -12.12
CA ILE A 58 -8.80 -15.63 -13.04
C ILE A 58 -7.86 -16.79 -13.29
N GLU A 59 -7.82 -17.27 -14.52
CA GLU A 59 -6.86 -18.28 -14.94
C GLU A 59 -5.63 -17.62 -15.55
N ASP A 60 -4.47 -18.02 -15.06
CA ASP A 60 -3.18 -17.72 -15.68
C ASP A 60 -2.84 -18.82 -16.70
N ARG A 61 -2.97 -18.50 -17.98
CA ARG A 61 -2.76 -19.45 -19.09
C ARG A 61 -1.30 -19.88 -19.24
N ARG A 62 -0.37 -19.22 -18.53
CA ARG A 62 1.06 -19.58 -18.55
C ARG A 62 1.33 -20.85 -17.77
N ASN A 63 0.46 -21.22 -16.83
CA ASN A 63 0.61 -22.44 -16.03
C ASN A 63 -0.73 -23.14 -15.64
N GLY A 64 -1.87 -22.62 -16.10
CA GLY A 64 -3.20 -23.16 -15.83
C GLY A 64 -3.73 -22.89 -14.41
N TYR A 65 -3.02 -22.13 -13.58
CA TYR A 65 -3.46 -21.86 -12.21
C TYR A 65 -4.64 -20.88 -12.20
N THR A 66 -5.66 -21.19 -11.39
CA THR A 66 -6.87 -20.37 -11.28
C THR A 66 -6.98 -19.74 -9.90
N TRP A 67 -7.01 -18.42 -9.85
CA TRP A 67 -7.30 -17.61 -8.66
C TRP A 67 -8.81 -17.41 -8.55
N LYS A 68 -9.42 -17.88 -7.46
CA LYS A 68 -10.87 -17.76 -7.22
C LYS A 68 -11.16 -16.73 -6.13
N SER A 69 -12.24 -15.97 -6.30
CA SER A 69 -12.69 -14.98 -5.30
C SER A 69 -13.30 -15.60 -4.04
N LEU A 70 -13.75 -16.85 -4.13
CA LEU A 70 -14.39 -17.59 -3.05
C LEU A 70 -13.46 -18.71 -2.53
N VAL A 71 -13.73 -19.19 -1.32
CA VAL A 71 -13.02 -20.34 -0.74
C VAL A 71 -13.78 -21.63 -1.04
N ASP A 72 -13.11 -22.55 -1.74
CA ASP A 72 -13.62 -23.91 -1.95
C ASP A 72 -13.20 -24.86 -0.81
N LYS A 73 -13.88 -26.01 -0.70
CA LYS A 73 -13.60 -27.02 0.34
C LYS A 73 -12.18 -27.59 0.26
N GLU A 74 -11.60 -27.63 -0.94
CA GLU A 74 -10.23 -28.07 -1.17
C GLU A 74 -9.21 -27.12 -0.55
N VAL A 75 -9.52 -25.81 -0.53
CA VAL A 75 -8.68 -24.78 0.10
C VAL A 75 -8.86 -24.78 1.62
N TYR A 76 -10.09 -25.03 2.08
CA TYR A 76 -10.43 -25.05 3.50
C TYR A 76 -11.22 -26.31 3.88
N PRO A 77 -10.55 -27.43 4.23
CA PRO A 77 -11.21 -28.68 4.59
C PRO A 77 -12.18 -28.57 5.77
N ASP A 78 -11.94 -27.62 6.68
CA ASP A 78 -12.80 -27.32 7.84
C ASP A 78 -14.06 -26.49 7.46
N TYR A 79 -14.34 -26.30 6.17
CA TYR A 79 -15.46 -25.47 5.72
C TYR A 79 -16.80 -25.90 6.32
N ASP A 80 -17.08 -27.21 6.35
CA ASP A 80 -18.37 -27.71 6.83
C ASP A 80 -18.57 -27.48 8.33
N SER A 81 -17.49 -27.47 9.12
CA SER A 81 -17.52 -27.20 10.56
C SER A 81 -17.47 -25.70 10.91
N ALA A 82 -17.17 -24.83 9.93
CA ALA A 82 -17.19 -23.39 10.12
C ALA A 82 -18.60 -22.87 10.47
N ASN A 83 -18.65 -21.86 11.34
CA ASN A 83 -19.90 -21.19 11.67
C ASN A 83 -20.46 -20.43 10.45
N MET A 84 -21.76 -20.12 10.48
CA MET A 84 -22.46 -19.49 9.35
C MET A 84 -21.86 -18.13 8.94
N MET A 85 -21.41 -17.33 9.91
CA MET A 85 -20.76 -16.05 9.64
C MET A 85 -19.51 -16.22 8.78
N TRP A 86 -18.65 -17.20 9.10
CA TRP A 86 -17.45 -17.48 8.32
C TRP A 86 -17.76 -18.06 6.95
N LYS A 87 -18.77 -18.92 6.83
CA LYS A 87 -19.24 -19.42 5.53
C LYS A 87 -19.70 -18.27 4.63
N ASN A 88 -20.53 -17.36 5.15
CA ASN A 88 -20.98 -16.18 4.40
C ASN A 88 -19.81 -15.28 3.98
N TYR A 89 -18.85 -15.09 4.87
CA TYR A 89 -17.68 -14.26 4.59
C TYR A 89 -16.77 -14.89 3.53
N MET A 90 -16.53 -16.20 3.59
CA MET A 90 -15.76 -16.97 2.59
C MET A 90 -16.43 -17.00 1.21
N GLN A 91 -17.73 -16.76 1.16
CA GLN A 91 -18.52 -16.73 -0.07
C GLN A 91 -18.85 -15.29 -0.53
N SER A 92 -18.25 -14.26 0.09
CA SER A 92 -18.49 -12.85 -0.24
C SER A 92 -17.32 -12.23 -0.95
N ILE A 93 -17.57 -11.62 -2.11
CA ILE A 93 -16.55 -10.88 -2.87
C ILE A 93 -16.42 -9.42 -2.42
N ILE A 94 -17.48 -8.86 -1.83
CA ILE A 94 -17.45 -7.61 -1.06
C ILE A 94 -18.12 -7.78 0.30
N VAL A 95 -17.60 -7.11 1.32
CA VAL A 95 -18.24 -6.99 2.64
C VAL A 95 -18.32 -5.51 3.03
N LEU A 96 -19.53 -5.05 3.35
CA LEU A 96 -19.75 -3.67 3.77
C LEU A 96 -19.63 -3.57 5.29
N ASN A 97 -18.87 -2.60 5.78
CA ASN A 97 -19.05 -2.08 7.13
C ASN A 97 -19.94 -0.85 7.06
N TYR A 98 -20.97 -0.79 7.91
CA TYR A 98 -21.93 0.31 7.91
C TYR A 98 -22.39 0.65 9.34
N ILE A 99 -23.00 1.82 9.49
CA ILE A 99 -23.55 2.34 10.74
C ILE A 99 -24.96 2.88 10.52
N ASN A 100 -25.70 3.05 11.60
CA ASN A 100 -26.90 3.90 11.58
C ASN A 100 -26.50 5.35 11.89
N LEU A 101 -26.78 6.27 10.98
CA LEU A 101 -26.43 7.69 11.06
C LEU A 101 -27.34 8.50 12.00
N THR A 102 -28.50 7.96 12.39
CA THR A 102 -29.48 8.68 13.23
C THR A 102 -29.34 8.38 14.72
N VAL A 103 -28.68 7.27 15.08
CA VAL A 103 -28.48 6.89 16.48
C VAL A 103 -27.28 7.59 17.10
N LYS A 104 -27.37 7.84 18.41
CA LYS A 104 -26.32 8.54 19.17
C LYS A 104 -25.13 7.64 19.52
N ASP A 105 -25.38 6.35 19.73
CA ASP A 105 -24.37 5.36 20.06
C ASP A 105 -24.07 4.55 18.81
N ILE A 106 -22.90 4.79 18.23
CA ILE A 106 -22.50 4.19 16.96
C ILE A 106 -22.06 2.75 17.20
N SER A 107 -22.72 1.83 16.49
CA SER A 107 -22.33 0.43 16.38
C SER A 107 -21.98 0.13 14.93
N ASN A 108 -20.84 -0.54 14.71
CA ASN A 108 -20.44 -1.02 13.39
C ASN A 108 -21.13 -2.35 13.10
N PHE A 109 -21.75 -2.45 11.93
CA PHE A 109 -22.39 -3.66 11.42
C PHE A 109 -21.70 -4.12 10.15
N LYS A 110 -21.85 -5.41 9.83
CA LYS A 110 -21.33 -6.02 8.59
C LYS A 110 -22.48 -6.53 7.72
N ALA A 111 -22.37 -6.34 6.41
CA ALA A 111 -23.23 -6.97 5.42
C ALA A 111 -22.37 -7.73 4.39
N TYR A 112 -22.70 -9.00 4.18
CA TYR A 112 -21.98 -9.96 3.34
C TYR A 112 -22.69 -10.09 1.99
N SER A 113 -21.97 -9.88 0.88
CA SER A 113 -22.55 -9.99 -0.48
C SER A 113 -23.13 -11.37 -0.81
N SER A 114 -22.70 -12.43 -0.11
CA SER A 114 -23.21 -13.79 -0.31
C SER A 114 -24.65 -13.99 0.15
N VAL A 115 -25.10 -13.26 1.19
CA VAL A 115 -26.37 -13.54 1.89
C VAL A 115 -27.21 -12.29 2.12
N ASP A 116 -26.58 -11.13 2.38
CA ASP A 116 -27.29 -9.90 2.70
C ASP A 116 -27.60 -9.05 1.45
N ALA A 117 -26.90 -9.29 0.34
CA ALA A 117 -27.24 -8.69 -0.94
C ALA A 117 -28.51 -9.36 -1.50
N THR A 118 -29.61 -8.61 -1.50
CA THR A 118 -30.94 -9.05 -1.94
C THR A 118 -30.97 -9.29 -3.45
N SER A 119 -30.19 -8.53 -4.22
CA SER A 119 -29.97 -8.78 -5.64
C SER A 119 -28.57 -8.35 -6.07
N VAL A 120 -28.04 -9.04 -7.08
CA VAL A 120 -26.80 -8.65 -7.77
C VAL A 120 -27.09 -8.61 -9.27
N LYS A 121 -27.06 -7.43 -9.87
CA LYS A 121 -27.21 -7.30 -11.33
C LYS A 121 -25.83 -7.38 -11.96
N MET A 122 -25.65 -8.32 -12.89
CA MET A 122 -24.40 -8.52 -13.60
C MET A 122 -24.57 -8.14 -15.06
N ASN A 123 -23.59 -7.41 -15.61
CA ASN A 123 -23.58 -7.05 -17.03
C ASN A 123 -22.20 -7.29 -17.61
N ARG A 124 -22.13 -7.88 -18.80
CA ARG A 124 -20.88 -7.93 -19.56
C ARG A 124 -20.45 -6.51 -19.90
N ILE A 125 -19.18 -6.23 -19.65
CA ILE A 125 -18.51 -4.99 -20.06
C ILE A 125 -17.33 -5.35 -20.97
N ASN A 126 -16.66 -4.33 -21.52
CA ASN A 126 -15.49 -4.60 -22.34
C ASN A 126 -14.43 -5.36 -21.53
N ASN A 127 -14.10 -6.56 -22.01
CA ASN A 127 -13.12 -7.45 -21.40
C ASN A 127 -13.37 -7.79 -19.92
N GLY A 128 -14.64 -7.86 -19.51
CA GLY A 128 -14.99 -8.11 -18.11
C GLY A 128 -16.48 -8.15 -17.79
N VAL A 129 -16.77 -7.99 -16.51
CA VAL A 129 -18.12 -7.97 -15.94
C VAL A 129 -18.26 -6.83 -14.93
N SER A 130 -19.42 -6.18 -14.88
CA SER A 130 -19.81 -5.32 -13.78
C SER A 130 -20.86 -6.00 -12.90
N MET A 131 -20.81 -5.70 -11.60
CA MET A 131 -21.73 -6.24 -10.59
C MET A 131 -22.27 -5.10 -9.73
N GLU A 132 -23.59 -4.93 -9.72
CA GLU A 132 -24.32 -4.00 -8.85
C GLU A 132 -24.96 -4.78 -7.70
N PHE A 133 -24.37 -4.68 -6.51
CA PHE A 133 -24.86 -5.29 -5.28
C PHE A 133 -25.89 -4.37 -4.61
N ASN A 134 -27.11 -4.85 -4.44
CA ASN A 134 -28.15 -4.14 -3.71
C ASN A 134 -28.40 -4.81 -2.36
N PHE A 135 -28.30 -4.03 -1.28
CA PHE A 135 -28.57 -4.46 0.09
C PHE A 135 -29.84 -3.74 0.57
N ASP A 136 -30.99 -4.10 0.00
CA ASP A 136 -32.25 -3.33 0.16
C ASP A 136 -32.67 -3.17 1.62
N THR A 137 -32.39 -4.19 2.46
CA THR A 137 -32.67 -4.17 3.90
C THR A 137 -32.05 -2.95 4.58
N ILE A 138 -30.80 -2.63 4.23
CA ILE A 138 -30.04 -1.51 4.79
C ILE A 138 -30.04 -0.28 3.89
N GLY A 139 -30.58 -0.36 2.68
CA GLY A 139 -30.66 0.76 1.73
C GLY A 139 -29.32 1.14 1.11
N ILE A 140 -28.37 0.23 0.98
CA ILE A 140 -27.07 0.53 0.38
C ILE A 140 -26.92 -0.24 -0.94
N SER A 141 -26.41 0.41 -1.98
CA SER A 141 -25.99 -0.26 -3.21
C SER A 141 -24.57 0.12 -3.61
N VAL A 142 -23.84 -0.86 -4.13
CA VAL A 142 -22.44 -0.73 -4.54
C VAL A 142 -22.27 -1.35 -5.92
N TYR A 143 -21.73 -0.57 -6.84
CA TYR A 143 -21.36 -1.03 -8.18
C TYR A 143 -19.85 -1.27 -8.27
N THR A 144 -19.48 -2.40 -8.86
CA THR A 144 -18.08 -2.82 -9.05
C THR A 144 -17.86 -3.27 -10.49
N GLU A 145 -16.66 -3.03 -11.02
CA GLU A 145 -16.23 -3.48 -12.35
C GLU A 145 -15.00 -4.36 -12.19
N PHE A 146 -14.99 -5.50 -12.89
CA PHE A 146 -13.88 -6.44 -12.98
C PHE A 146 -13.56 -6.64 -14.45
N PHE A 147 -12.40 -6.17 -14.91
CA PHE A 147 -12.02 -6.27 -16.31
C PHE A 147 -10.51 -6.42 -16.50
N LEU A 148 -10.12 -7.03 -17.62
CA LEU A 148 -8.71 -7.19 -17.96
C LEU A 148 -8.20 -5.99 -18.76
N GLU A 149 -7.09 -5.40 -18.31
CA GLU A 149 -6.35 -4.37 -19.05
C GLU A 149 -4.89 -4.81 -19.23
N GLY A 150 -4.56 -5.27 -20.45
CA GLY A 150 -3.36 -6.09 -20.66
C GLY A 150 -3.46 -7.39 -19.85
N ASP A 151 -2.35 -7.83 -19.25
CA ASP A 151 -2.30 -8.99 -18.36
C ASP A 151 -2.46 -8.61 -16.88
N ASN A 152 -3.38 -7.68 -16.60
CA ASN A 152 -3.76 -7.30 -15.24
C ASN A 152 -5.28 -7.42 -15.09
N LEU A 153 -5.74 -7.88 -13.93
CA LEU A 153 -7.12 -7.68 -13.53
C LEU A 153 -7.26 -6.31 -12.86
N VAL A 154 -8.12 -5.47 -13.41
CA VAL A 154 -8.49 -4.16 -12.86
C VAL A 154 -9.84 -4.30 -12.17
N ILE A 155 -9.91 -3.79 -10.94
CA ILE A 155 -11.13 -3.75 -10.14
C ILE A 155 -11.44 -2.29 -9.84
N ARG A 156 -12.62 -1.81 -10.24
CA ARG A 156 -13.04 -0.41 -10.01
C ARG A 156 -14.33 -0.33 -9.21
N ILE A 157 -14.38 0.62 -8.28
CA ILE A 157 -15.59 1.01 -7.54
C ILE A 157 -15.81 2.51 -7.78
N PRO A 158 -16.67 2.88 -8.75
CA PRO A 158 -17.02 4.28 -9.03
C PRO A 158 -17.80 4.88 -7.86
N ALA A 159 -17.37 6.02 -7.35
CA ALA A 159 -17.95 6.62 -6.15
C ALA A 159 -19.35 7.20 -6.39
N ASP A 160 -19.66 7.60 -7.62
CA ASP A 160 -20.98 8.08 -8.04
C ASP A 160 -22.03 6.95 -8.11
N LYS A 161 -21.58 5.70 -8.21
CA LYS A 161 -22.42 4.50 -8.21
C LYS A 161 -22.50 3.78 -6.85
N ILE A 162 -22.12 4.47 -5.78
CA ILE A 162 -22.45 4.07 -4.41
C ILE A 162 -23.68 4.85 -3.98
N ARG A 163 -24.78 4.17 -3.64
CA ARG A 163 -25.98 4.82 -3.13
C ARG A 163 -26.24 4.42 -1.69
N GLU A 164 -26.54 5.42 -0.87
CA GLU A 164 -27.03 5.28 0.49
C GLU A 164 -28.46 5.83 0.50
N GLU A 165 -29.40 4.98 0.82
CA GLU A 165 -30.81 5.28 1.03
C GLU A 165 -31.14 4.94 2.49
N LYS A 166 -32.14 5.60 3.06
CA LYS A 166 -32.53 5.46 4.48
C LYS A 166 -31.45 6.01 5.45
N ASP A 167 -31.43 5.49 6.68
CA ASP A 167 -30.64 5.98 7.80
C ASP A 167 -29.25 5.34 7.92
N MET A 168 -28.89 4.40 7.03
CA MET A 168 -27.63 3.67 7.12
C MET A 168 -26.55 4.33 6.29
N GLY A 169 -25.35 4.46 6.87
CA GLY A 169 -24.17 5.01 6.21
C GLY A 169 -23.08 3.97 6.04
N LEU A 170 -22.55 3.85 4.82
CA LEU A 170 -21.37 3.07 4.49
C LEU A 170 -20.13 3.66 5.19
N ILE A 171 -19.37 2.78 5.84
CA ILE A 171 -18.07 3.09 6.44
C ILE A 171 -16.95 2.64 5.53
N SER A 172 -16.97 1.36 5.15
CA SER A 172 -15.90 0.77 4.34
C SER A 172 -16.40 -0.41 3.53
N ILE A 173 -15.63 -0.77 2.50
CA ILE A 173 -15.81 -1.96 1.66
C ILE A 173 -14.55 -2.80 1.75
N GLU A 174 -14.66 -4.01 2.28
CA GLU A 174 -13.63 -5.03 2.17
C GLU A 174 -13.74 -5.69 0.78
N LEU A 175 -12.66 -5.66 0.00
CA LEU A 175 -12.64 -6.15 -1.37
C LEU A 175 -11.92 -7.50 -1.47
N LEU A 176 -12.60 -8.51 -2.02
CA LEU A 176 -12.08 -9.85 -2.26
C LEU A 176 -11.32 -10.45 -1.06
N PRO A 177 -11.95 -10.50 0.13
CA PRO A 177 -11.27 -10.79 1.40
C PRO A 177 -10.57 -12.17 1.47
N PHE A 178 -10.91 -13.08 0.55
CA PHE A 178 -10.37 -14.43 0.49
C PHE A 178 -9.68 -14.78 -0.84
N LEU A 179 -9.53 -13.83 -1.78
CA LEU A 179 -8.80 -14.09 -3.03
C LEU A 179 -7.36 -14.51 -2.71
N GLY A 180 -6.98 -15.72 -3.13
CA GLY A 180 -5.65 -16.26 -2.90
C GLY A 180 -5.38 -16.73 -1.46
N ALA A 181 -6.39 -16.80 -0.59
CA ALA A 181 -6.24 -17.32 0.76
C ALA A 181 -5.74 -18.78 0.75
N ALA A 182 -4.86 -19.13 1.69
CA ALA A 182 -4.22 -20.43 1.72
C ALA A 182 -3.92 -20.89 3.16
N SER A 183 -3.98 -22.21 3.39
CA SER A 183 -3.61 -22.82 4.65
C SER A 183 -2.09 -22.97 4.78
N ARG A 184 -1.64 -23.36 5.98
CA ARG A 184 -0.26 -23.66 6.31
C ARG A 184 0.43 -24.74 5.48
N TYR A 185 -0.32 -25.56 4.76
CA TYR A 185 0.21 -26.66 3.97
C TYR A 185 0.66 -26.24 2.57
N VAL A 186 0.35 -24.99 2.17
CA VAL A 186 0.83 -24.40 0.92
C VAL A 186 2.21 -23.79 1.15
N ASP A 187 3.16 -24.03 0.24
CA ASP A 187 4.44 -23.30 0.25
C ASP A 187 4.20 -21.86 -0.19
N GLY A 188 4.08 -20.97 0.78
CA GLY A 188 3.59 -19.64 0.52
C GLY A 188 3.79 -18.62 1.63
N TYR A 189 3.43 -17.39 1.30
CA TYR A 189 3.43 -16.27 2.20
C TYR A 189 2.48 -15.16 1.72
N VAL A 190 2.07 -14.32 2.67
CA VAL A 190 1.56 -12.99 2.35
C VAL A 190 2.69 -11.95 2.51
N PHE A 191 2.73 -11.00 1.60
CA PHE A 191 3.62 -9.85 1.58
C PHE A 191 2.83 -8.57 1.90
N TYR A 192 3.37 -7.73 2.77
CA TYR A 192 2.80 -6.44 3.12
C TYR A 192 3.91 -5.41 3.40
N PRO A 193 3.64 -4.11 3.19
CA PRO A 193 4.65 -3.05 3.15
C PRO A 193 4.94 -2.47 4.55
N ASP A 194 5.35 -3.34 5.48
CA ASP A 194 5.81 -2.93 6.81
C ASP A 194 7.27 -2.44 6.74
N GLY A 195 7.49 -1.13 6.84
CA GLY A 195 8.78 -0.50 6.62
C GLY A 195 9.33 -0.77 5.22
N CYS A 196 10.44 -1.52 5.13
CA CYS A 196 11.01 -1.97 3.85
C CYS A 196 10.28 -3.17 3.22
N GLY A 197 9.27 -3.71 3.89
CA GLY A 197 8.49 -4.87 3.48
C GLY A 197 8.67 -6.05 4.43
N ALA A 198 7.59 -6.81 4.63
CA ALA A 198 7.58 -8.00 5.49
C ALA A 198 6.82 -9.16 4.84
N LEU A 199 7.18 -10.37 5.25
CA LEU A 199 6.57 -11.61 4.82
C LEU A 199 6.01 -12.36 6.03
N THR A 200 4.76 -12.77 5.96
CA THR A 200 4.21 -13.80 6.85
C THR A 200 4.18 -15.12 6.10
N ARG A 201 5.16 -15.98 6.39
CA ARG A 201 5.25 -17.34 5.81
C ARG A 201 4.24 -18.28 6.45
N TYR A 202 3.59 -19.10 5.64
CA TYR A 202 2.55 -20.02 6.09
C TYR A 202 3.12 -21.17 6.93
N SER A 203 4.32 -21.63 6.60
CA SER A 203 5.07 -22.65 7.35
C SER A 203 5.38 -22.26 8.79
N ASN A 204 5.41 -20.95 9.10
CA ASN A 204 5.83 -20.46 10.40
C ASN A 204 4.69 -20.45 11.44
N VAL A 205 3.51 -21.00 11.14
CA VAL A 205 2.35 -20.98 12.04
C VAL A 205 2.67 -21.45 13.46
N ASP A 206 3.44 -22.54 13.65
CA ASP A 206 3.78 -23.06 14.99
C ASP A 206 4.80 -22.19 15.75
N GLN A 207 5.48 -21.27 15.06
CA GLN A 207 6.46 -20.34 15.65
C GLN A 207 5.79 -19.04 16.10
N ARG A 208 4.51 -18.83 15.78
CA ARG A 208 3.77 -17.63 16.14
C ARG A 208 3.31 -17.70 17.60
N LEU A 209 3.07 -16.54 18.20
CA LEU A 209 2.45 -16.45 19.51
C LEU A 209 1.07 -17.12 19.49
N GLN A 210 0.67 -17.80 20.57
CA GLN A 210 -0.60 -18.53 20.65
C GLN A 210 -1.85 -17.66 20.36
N ASN A 211 -1.74 -16.34 20.54
CA ASN A 211 -2.81 -15.37 20.29
C ASN A 211 -2.47 -14.47 19.09
N VAL A 212 -2.18 -15.06 17.93
CA VAL A 212 -2.01 -14.30 16.69
C VAL A 212 -3.25 -13.44 16.47
N ARG A 213 -3.06 -12.13 16.28
CA ARG A 213 -4.14 -11.20 15.97
C ARG A 213 -4.04 -10.76 14.52
N PRO A 214 -5.18 -10.52 13.86
CA PRO A 214 -5.19 -9.76 12.63
C PRO A 214 -4.53 -8.41 12.83
N PHE A 215 -3.94 -7.90 11.76
CA PHE A 215 -3.30 -6.61 11.76
C PHE A 215 -3.79 -5.77 10.60
N THR A 216 -4.05 -4.49 10.88
CA THR A 216 -4.47 -3.51 9.87
C THR A 216 -3.42 -2.41 9.76
N TRP A 217 -2.99 -2.14 8.53
CA TRP A 217 -2.17 -0.99 8.15
C TRP A 217 -2.98 0.00 7.33
N SER A 218 -3.05 1.24 7.77
CA SER A 218 -3.53 2.34 6.91
C SER A 218 -2.42 2.75 5.95
N ILE A 219 -2.79 2.99 4.70
CA ILE A 219 -1.87 3.52 3.69
C ILE A 219 -1.69 5.03 3.92
N TYR A 220 -0.43 5.47 3.95
CA TYR A 220 0.06 6.85 4.15
C TYR A 220 -0.27 7.58 5.47
N SER A 221 -1.44 7.37 6.07
CA SER A 221 -1.83 8.11 7.28
C SER A 221 -2.84 7.37 8.15
N SER A 222 -2.95 7.78 9.42
CA SER A 222 -4.06 7.34 10.27
C SER A 222 -5.40 7.78 9.70
N GLN A 223 -6.41 6.96 9.93
CA GLN A 223 -7.81 7.29 9.69
C GLN A 223 -8.37 8.25 10.75
N GLN A 224 -7.63 8.50 11.86
CA GLN A 224 -8.00 9.42 12.93
C GLN A 224 -6.86 10.39 13.25
N VAL A 225 -7.18 11.67 13.42
CA VAL A 225 -6.22 12.63 13.99
C VAL A 225 -6.21 12.44 15.51
N ASN A 226 -5.36 11.54 15.98
CA ASN A 226 -5.27 11.18 17.40
C ASN A 226 -3.83 11.22 17.89
N LEU A 227 -3.51 12.22 18.72
CA LEU A 227 -2.17 12.38 19.30
C LEU A 227 -1.74 11.17 20.16
N ARG A 228 -2.68 10.47 20.77
CA ARG A 228 -2.38 9.23 21.51
C ARG A 228 -1.95 8.13 20.56
N GLU A 229 -2.67 7.95 19.46
CA GLU A 229 -2.33 6.97 18.42
C GLU A 229 -0.96 7.29 17.81
N TYR A 230 -0.70 8.55 17.47
CA TYR A 230 0.62 9.00 17.01
C TYR A 230 1.73 8.62 18.00
N ASN A 231 1.54 8.89 19.29
CA ASN A 231 2.51 8.54 20.33
C ASN A 231 2.67 7.03 20.51
N ASP A 232 1.58 6.26 20.46
CA ASP A 232 1.59 4.81 20.60
C ASP A 232 2.29 4.14 19.39
N MET A 233 2.08 4.66 18.18
CA MET A 233 2.81 4.25 16.98
C MET A 233 4.29 4.55 17.09
N LYS A 234 4.66 5.77 17.48
CA LYS A 234 6.06 6.17 17.71
C LYS A 234 6.75 5.29 18.76
N ARG A 235 6.04 4.87 19.81
CA ARG A 235 6.54 3.97 20.87
C ARG A 235 6.66 2.52 20.41
N SER A 236 5.73 2.05 19.60
CA SER A 236 5.71 0.67 19.10
C SER A 236 6.59 0.46 17.87
N GLY A 237 7.10 1.52 17.26
CA GLY A 237 7.82 1.46 16.00
C GLY A 237 6.92 1.05 14.83
N LYS A 238 5.61 1.20 14.98
CA LYS A 238 4.64 0.91 13.91
C LYS A 238 4.56 2.12 12.99
N ASP A 239 4.91 1.92 11.73
CA ASP A 239 4.77 2.94 10.69
C ASP A 239 3.56 2.69 9.79
N TRP A 240 3.22 3.71 9.00
CA TRP A 240 2.21 3.63 7.94
C TRP A 240 2.70 2.80 6.76
N ALA A 241 1.77 2.19 6.02
CA ALA A 241 2.11 1.56 4.75
C ALA A 241 2.45 2.65 3.73
N MET A 242 3.72 2.72 3.33
CA MET A 242 4.23 3.73 2.37
C MET A 242 4.19 3.25 0.92
N LEU A 243 3.83 1.99 0.68
CA LEU A 243 3.55 1.46 -0.63
C LEU A 243 2.11 0.92 -0.63
N PRO A 244 1.26 1.29 -1.60
CA PRO A 244 -0.15 0.89 -1.63
C PRO A 244 -0.31 -0.52 -2.23
N VAL A 245 0.46 -1.49 -1.75
CA VAL A 245 0.55 -2.83 -2.32
C VAL A 245 0.43 -3.94 -1.28
N LEU A 246 -0.04 -5.10 -1.72
CA LEU A 246 0.03 -6.37 -0.98
C LEU A 246 0.41 -7.50 -1.94
N GLY A 247 0.84 -8.63 -1.42
CA GLY A 247 1.18 -9.79 -2.25
C GLY A 247 0.85 -11.12 -1.61
N ILE A 248 0.66 -12.13 -2.46
CA ILE A 248 0.38 -13.52 -2.09
C ILE A 248 1.26 -14.43 -2.94
N LYS A 249 1.94 -15.40 -2.33
CA LYS A 249 2.55 -16.54 -3.03
C LYS A 249 1.91 -17.82 -2.54
N ASN A 250 1.46 -18.66 -3.48
CA ASN A 250 0.96 -20.00 -3.26
C ASN A 250 1.64 -20.97 -4.24
N ASN A 251 2.59 -21.78 -3.75
CA ASN A 251 3.47 -22.62 -4.58
C ASN A 251 4.17 -21.77 -5.65
N ASP A 252 4.14 -22.20 -6.92
CA ASP A 252 4.76 -21.48 -8.06
C ASP A 252 3.87 -20.39 -8.65
N ASN A 253 2.91 -19.88 -7.88
CA ASN A 253 1.96 -18.84 -8.28
C ASN A 253 2.05 -17.68 -7.33
N ALA A 254 2.06 -16.46 -7.87
CA ALA A 254 2.02 -15.27 -7.06
C ALA A 254 1.13 -14.19 -7.66
N MET A 255 0.66 -13.33 -6.78
CA MET A 255 -0.17 -12.19 -7.11
C MET A 255 0.34 -10.99 -6.33
N LEU A 256 0.54 -9.87 -7.01
CA LEU A 256 0.70 -8.55 -6.39
C LEU A 256 -0.59 -7.77 -6.65
N ALA A 257 -1.16 -7.16 -5.61
CA ALA A 257 -2.25 -6.20 -5.76
C ALA A 257 -1.75 -4.80 -5.42
N ALA A 258 -2.08 -3.81 -6.25
CA ALA A 258 -1.75 -2.40 -6.01
C ALA A 258 -3.02 -1.54 -6.07
N VAL A 259 -3.23 -0.67 -5.08
CA VAL A 259 -4.24 0.38 -5.14
C VAL A 259 -3.68 1.54 -5.95
N VAL A 260 -4.36 1.91 -7.03
CA VAL A 260 -3.91 2.97 -7.95
C VAL A 260 -4.78 4.22 -7.87
N THR A 261 -6.00 4.09 -7.36
CA THR A 261 -6.92 5.21 -7.07
C THR A 261 -7.57 5.02 -5.71
N GLY A 262 -7.61 6.06 -4.87
CA GLY A 262 -8.21 6.03 -3.53
C GLY A 262 -7.36 5.40 -2.45
N MET A 263 -6.04 5.40 -2.64
CA MET A 263 -5.05 4.80 -1.74
C MET A 263 -4.94 5.51 -0.38
N GLU A 264 -5.23 6.81 -0.31
CA GLU A 264 -5.22 7.62 0.92
C GLU A 264 -6.34 7.26 1.91
N ASN A 265 -7.38 6.57 1.45
CA ASN A 265 -8.48 6.07 2.27
C ASN A 265 -8.56 4.54 2.21
N CYS A 266 -7.41 3.87 2.30
CA CYS A 266 -7.34 2.43 2.16
C CYS A 266 -6.50 1.78 3.27
N ASN A 267 -6.99 0.63 3.73
CA ASN A 267 -6.31 -0.22 4.71
C ASN A 267 -5.90 -1.55 4.07
N ILE A 268 -4.78 -2.11 4.54
CA ILE A 268 -4.33 -3.47 4.28
C ILE A 268 -4.63 -4.31 5.51
N ASN A 269 -5.48 -5.32 5.36
CA ASN A 269 -5.86 -6.23 6.44
C ASN A 269 -5.14 -7.56 6.28
N VAL A 270 -4.27 -7.89 7.23
CA VAL A 270 -3.50 -9.14 7.27
C VAL A 270 -4.09 -10.05 8.35
N HIS A 271 -4.51 -11.24 7.94
CA HIS A 271 -5.04 -12.27 8.84
C HIS A 271 -4.20 -13.53 8.65
N PRO A 272 -3.19 -13.75 9.51
CA PRO A 272 -2.49 -15.01 9.52
C PRO A 272 -3.39 -16.11 10.08
N GLU A 273 -3.16 -17.34 9.63
CA GLU A 273 -3.78 -18.54 10.22
C GLU A 273 -3.51 -18.61 11.74
N GLY A 274 -4.52 -19.08 12.49
CA GLY A 274 -4.45 -19.30 13.93
C GLY A 274 -5.32 -18.37 14.79
N TYR A 275 -6.08 -17.45 14.18
CA TYR A 275 -6.97 -16.55 14.92
C TYR A 275 -8.43 -17.03 14.96
N ALA A 276 -9.09 -17.09 13.80
CA ALA A 276 -10.52 -17.41 13.70
C ALA A 276 -10.86 -18.38 12.55
N VAL A 277 -10.04 -18.39 11.50
CA VAL A 277 -10.08 -19.36 10.40
C VAL A 277 -8.66 -19.85 10.14
N ASN A 278 -8.52 -21.11 9.76
CA ASN A 278 -7.20 -21.71 9.48
C ASN A 278 -6.74 -21.40 8.04
N LEU A 279 -6.77 -20.11 7.70
CA LEU A 279 -6.32 -19.58 6.42
C LEU A 279 -5.50 -18.32 6.65
N ASN A 280 -4.40 -18.20 5.93
CA ASN A 280 -3.66 -16.96 5.77
C ASN A 280 -4.34 -16.17 4.64
N ARG A 281 -4.74 -14.93 4.92
CA ARG A 281 -5.38 -14.05 3.93
C ARG A 281 -4.96 -12.61 4.14
N ILE A 282 -4.96 -11.86 3.05
CA ILE A 282 -4.62 -10.44 3.01
C ILE A 282 -5.49 -9.75 1.97
N TYR A 283 -6.03 -8.57 2.29
CA TYR A 283 -6.93 -7.86 1.39
C TYR A 283 -6.96 -6.36 1.67
N PHE A 284 -7.49 -5.60 0.72
CA PHE A 284 -7.72 -4.17 0.87
C PHE A 284 -9.12 -3.90 1.44
N GLU A 285 -9.20 -2.88 2.28
CA GLU A 285 -10.46 -2.30 2.76
C GLU A 285 -10.46 -0.81 2.41
N PHE A 286 -11.46 -0.39 1.64
CA PHE A 286 -11.63 1.01 1.24
C PHE A 286 -12.53 1.72 2.23
N VAL A 287 -11.99 2.73 2.89
CA VAL A 287 -12.72 3.61 3.80
C VAL A 287 -13.40 4.71 3.00
N TYR A 288 -14.66 4.96 3.33
CA TYR A 288 -15.49 6.00 2.73
C TYR A 288 -15.98 7.02 3.77
N ARG A 289 -15.94 6.67 5.06
CA ARG A 289 -16.41 7.54 6.15
C ARG A 289 -15.53 7.38 7.39
N HIS A 290 -15.03 8.49 7.93
CA HIS A 290 -14.16 8.47 9.10
C HIS A 290 -14.94 8.68 10.39
N PHE A 291 -14.33 8.24 11.49
CA PHE A 291 -14.79 8.53 12.83
C PHE A 291 -13.94 9.62 13.47
N PHE A 292 -14.58 10.52 14.22
CA PHE A 292 -13.90 11.56 14.96
C PHE A 292 -14.49 11.73 16.36
N ASN A 293 -13.66 12.22 17.27
CA ASN A 293 -14.05 12.49 18.65
C ASN A 293 -14.60 13.91 18.79
N THR A 294 -15.74 14.03 19.45
CA THR A 294 -16.31 15.30 19.90
C THR A 294 -16.27 15.37 21.41
N TYR A 295 -15.68 16.44 21.94
CA TYR A 295 -15.63 16.70 23.38
C TYR A 295 -16.89 17.47 23.79
N LEU A 296 -17.64 16.91 24.73
CA LEU A 296 -18.82 17.57 25.29
C LEU A 296 -18.45 18.42 26.50
N SER A 297 -19.28 19.42 26.78
CA SER A 297 -19.23 20.22 28.01
C SER A 297 -19.33 19.33 29.24
N ASN A 298 -18.64 19.69 30.32
CA ASN A 298 -18.74 19.00 31.61
C ASN A 298 -20.20 18.96 32.09
N ILE A 299 -20.67 17.78 32.50
CA ILE A 299 -22.03 17.60 33.00
C ILE A 299 -22.00 17.56 34.53
N THR A 300 -22.50 18.60 35.19
CA THR A 300 -22.69 18.56 36.65
C THR A 300 -24.16 18.26 36.93
N VAL A 301 -24.47 17.07 37.47
CA VAL A 301 -25.82 16.73 37.95
C VAL A 301 -25.76 16.62 39.47
N ASN A 302 -26.59 17.39 40.18
CA ASN A 302 -26.81 17.30 41.62
C ASN A 302 -25.54 17.37 42.50
N GLY A 303 -24.57 18.23 42.15
CA GLY A 303 -23.38 18.47 42.98
C GLY A 303 -22.42 17.28 43.12
N ARG A 304 -22.67 16.16 42.42
CA ARG A 304 -21.74 15.03 42.28
C ARG A 304 -21.29 14.99 40.83
N GLY A 305 -19.99 15.16 40.59
CA GLY A 305 -19.44 15.36 39.25
C GLY A 305 -19.74 14.18 38.33
N ILE A 306 -20.39 14.45 37.19
CA ILE A 306 -20.58 13.44 36.14
C ILE A 306 -19.66 13.80 34.97
N SER A 307 -18.54 13.09 34.91
CA SER A 307 -17.57 13.07 33.80
C SER A 307 -17.00 14.43 33.36
N LYS A 308 -15.72 14.66 33.70
CA LYS A 308 -14.93 15.72 33.06
C LYS A 308 -14.63 15.28 31.62
N ASN A 309 -15.03 16.10 30.64
CA ASN A 309 -14.80 15.88 29.20
C ASN A 309 -15.37 14.56 28.63
N PRO A 310 -16.71 14.35 28.60
CA PRO A 310 -17.27 13.21 27.90
C PRO A 310 -16.88 13.26 26.41
N VAL A 311 -16.21 12.21 25.93
CA VAL A 311 -15.89 12.05 24.50
C VAL A 311 -17.02 11.28 23.83
N ARG A 312 -17.52 11.80 22.71
CA ARG A 312 -18.44 11.09 21.83
C ARG A 312 -17.79 10.85 20.48
N ILE A 313 -17.76 9.59 20.05
CA ILE A 313 -17.38 9.21 18.70
C ILE A 313 -18.55 9.56 17.77
N LYS A 314 -18.24 10.28 16.68
CA LYS A 314 -19.16 10.57 15.58
C LYS A 314 -18.55 10.08 14.28
N ALA A 315 -19.38 9.85 13.27
CA ALA A 315 -18.93 9.64 11.91
C ALA A 315 -19.11 10.91 11.09
N ASP A 316 -18.33 11.06 10.02
CA ASP A 316 -18.58 12.08 9.00
C ASP A 316 -20.03 11.97 8.51
N LYS A 317 -20.65 13.11 8.21
CA LYS A 317 -22.04 13.15 7.70
C LYS A 317 -22.14 12.76 6.25
N GLU A 318 -21.15 13.16 5.46
CA GLU A 318 -21.08 12.87 4.04
C GLU A 318 -20.11 11.73 3.79
N ILE A 319 -20.42 10.93 2.79
CA ILE A 319 -19.53 9.90 2.28
C ILE A 319 -18.42 10.55 1.42
N THR A 320 -17.22 10.00 1.50
CA THR A 320 -16.10 10.39 0.62
C THR A 320 -16.39 9.93 -0.81
N ARG A 321 -16.56 10.89 -1.73
CA ARG A 321 -16.85 10.62 -3.15
C ARG A 321 -15.57 10.58 -3.98
N LEU A 322 -14.80 9.51 -3.84
CA LEU A 322 -13.63 9.26 -4.67
C LEU A 322 -13.61 7.80 -5.12
N ASP A 323 -13.34 7.61 -6.42
CA ASP A 323 -13.26 6.28 -7.01
C ASP A 323 -12.19 5.43 -6.33
N ARG A 324 -12.38 4.10 -6.38
CA ARG A 324 -11.36 3.13 -5.97
C ARG A 324 -10.95 2.29 -7.16
N GLU A 325 -9.65 2.06 -7.31
CA GLU A 325 -9.12 1.15 -8.33
C GLU A 325 -7.98 0.30 -7.76
N VAL A 326 -8.09 -1.02 -7.95
CA VAL A 326 -7.04 -2.01 -7.66
C VAL A 326 -6.60 -2.67 -8.95
N ARG A 327 -5.29 -2.88 -9.09
CA ARG A 327 -4.70 -3.67 -10.18
C ARG A 327 -3.99 -4.88 -9.61
N LEU A 328 -4.33 -6.05 -10.14
CA LEU A 328 -3.76 -7.34 -9.79
C LEU A 328 -2.81 -7.82 -10.89
N PHE A 329 -1.57 -8.07 -10.51
CA PHE A 329 -0.50 -8.58 -11.36
C PHE A 329 -0.24 -10.04 -10.99
N PHE A 330 -0.27 -10.93 -11.97
CA PHE A 330 -0.07 -12.36 -11.76
C PHE A 330 1.33 -12.79 -12.21
N LEU A 331 2.00 -13.60 -11.40
CA LEU A 331 3.33 -14.12 -11.63
C LEU A 331 3.34 -15.64 -11.46
N HIS A 332 4.21 -16.32 -12.19
CA HIS A 332 4.32 -17.77 -12.19
C HIS A 332 5.79 -18.23 -12.19
N GLY A 333 6.03 -19.48 -11.81
CA GLY A 333 7.34 -20.14 -11.87
C GLY A 333 8.39 -19.41 -11.04
N GLU A 334 9.60 -19.27 -11.57
CA GLU A 334 10.72 -18.63 -10.86
C GLU A 334 10.46 -17.17 -10.48
N GLN A 335 9.56 -16.48 -11.18
CA GLN A 335 9.19 -15.09 -10.89
C GLN A 335 8.07 -14.99 -9.84
N ALA A 336 7.47 -16.11 -9.42
CA ALA A 336 6.40 -16.14 -8.41
C ALA A 336 6.96 -15.95 -6.99
N ASN A 337 7.65 -14.82 -6.77
CA ASN A 337 8.24 -14.46 -5.50
C ASN A 337 8.20 -12.93 -5.27
N TYR A 338 8.63 -12.47 -4.10
CA TYR A 338 8.53 -11.08 -3.68
C TYR A 338 9.46 -10.16 -4.50
N SER A 339 10.55 -10.70 -5.06
CA SER A 339 11.42 -9.95 -5.96
C SER A 339 10.75 -9.75 -7.33
N GLY A 340 10.05 -10.77 -7.83
CA GLY A 340 9.19 -10.64 -9.01
C GLY A 340 8.08 -9.62 -8.79
N MET A 341 7.40 -9.68 -7.63
CA MET A 341 6.39 -8.69 -7.22
C MET A 341 6.95 -7.25 -7.22
N ALA A 342 8.14 -7.04 -6.65
CA ALA A 342 8.79 -5.73 -6.66
C ALA A 342 9.15 -5.26 -8.08
N ALA A 343 9.62 -6.18 -8.94
CA ALA A 343 9.96 -5.87 -10.33
C ALA A 343 8.72 -5.43 -11.13
N VAL A 344 7.61 -6.17 -11.06
CA VAL A 344 6.40 -5.83 -11.81
C VAL A 344 5.81 -4.50 -11.34
N TYR A 345 5.85 -4.21 -10.04
CA TYR A 345 5.36 -2.94 -9.52
C TYR A 345 6.23 -1.76 -9.95
N ARG A 346 7.56 -1.90 -9.84
CA ARG A 346 8.51 -0.89 -10.32
C ARG A 346 8.29 -0.59 -11.79
N ASP A 347 8.10 -1.61 -12.61
CA ASP A 347 7.93 -1.45 -14.05
C ASP A 347 6.55 -0.82 -14.37
N TYR A 348 5.51 -1.13 -13.59
CA TYR A 348 4.24 -0.41 -13.63
C TYR A 348 4.42 1.08 -13.30
N LEU A 349 5.11 1.42 -12.21
CA LEU A 349 5.33 2.81 -11.80
C LEU A 349 6.11 3.59 -12.87
N LYS A 350 7.12 2.97 -13.49
CA LYS A 350 7.88 3.58 -14.59
C LYS A 350 7.03 3.78 -15.85
N LYS A 351 6.26 2.77 -16.25
CA LYS A 351 5.41 2.83 -17.44
C LYS A 351 4.35 3.92 -17.36
N ASN A 352 3.92 4.27 -16.15
CA ASN A 352 2.91 5.30 -15.89
C ASN A 352 3.51 6.63 -15.41
N ASP A 353 4.83 6.84 -15.58
CA ASP A 353 5.53 8.07 -15.21
C ASP A 353 5.36 8.47 -13.72
N LEU A 354 5.10 7.49 -12.85
CA LEU A 354 4.95 7.69 -11.39
C LEU A 354 6.30 7.70 -10.68
N ILE A 355 7.32 7.08 -11.28
CA ILE A 355 8.71 7.17 -10.84
C ILE A 355 9.64 7.33 -12.04
N ASN A 356 10.73 8.07 -11.84
CA ASN A 356 11.77 8.23 -12.84
C ASN A 356 12.99 7.37 -12.50
N ALA A 357 13.78 7.01 -13.51
CA ALA A 357 15.12 6.48 -13.27
C ALA A 357 15.96 7.58 -12.59
N ALA A 358 16.28 7.37 -11.32
CA ALA A 358 16.93 8.39 -10.49
C ALA A 358 18.46 8.45 -10.67
N ILE A 359 19.08 7.39 -11.19
CA ILE A 359 20.54 7.28 -11.31
C ILE A 359 20.90 6.88 -12.74
N ASN A 360 21.72 7.71 -13.40
CA ASN A 360 22.32 7.36 -14.68
C ASN A 360 23.44 6.34 -14.46
N LYS A 361 23.54 5.31 -15.31
CA LYS A 361 24.57 4.25 -15.20
C LYS A 361 26.02 4.78 -15.21
N SER A 362 26.23 6.02 -15.65
CA SER A 362 27.53 6.67 -15.74
C SER A 362 27.87 7.59 -14.56
N GLN A 363 27.04 7.66 -13.52
CA GLN A 363 27.27 8.51 -12.33
C GLN A 363 27.74 7.68 -11.13
N ASP A 364 28.62 8.27 -10.32
CA ASP A 364 29.01 7.73 -9.03
C ASP A 364 27.79 7.59 -8.11
N ILE A 365 27.73 6.51 -7.32
CA ILE A 365 26.66 6.30 -6.34
C ILE A 365 26.74 7.40 -5.28
N PRO A 366 25.68 8.21 -5.06
CA PRO A 366 25.71 9.30 -4.08
C PRO A 366 25.80 8.75 -2.65
N LEU A 367 26.62 9.40 -1.82
CA LEU A 367 26.70 9.15 -0.39
C LEU A 367 25.95 10.24 0.38
N GLY A 368 24.88 9.86 1.08
CA GLY A 368 24.22 10.73 2.05
C GLY A 368 24.93 10.68 3.42
N ILE A 369 25.27 11.84 3.98
CA ILE A 369 25.89 11.94 5.32
C ILE A 369 25.09 12.89 6.21
N ASP A 370 24.62 12.37 7.35
CA ASP A 370 23.98 13.16 8.40
C ASP A 370 24.99 13.51 9.49
N PHE A 371 25.34 14.79 9.63
CA PHE A 371 26.12 15.26 10.77
C PHE A 371 25.22 15.66 11.92
N PHE A 372 25.44 15.01 13.07
CA PHE A 372 24.81 15.39 14.32
C PHE A 372 25.62 16.51 14.98
N MET A 373 25.15 17.75 14.82
CA MET A 373 25.95 18.93 15.13
C MET A 373 25.98 19.25 16.61
N GLY A 374 24.82 19.24 17.27
CA GLY A 374 24.73 19.55 18.69
C GLY A 374 23.36 19.23 19.27
N ILE A 375 23.31 19.10 20.59
CA ILE A 375 22.11 18.82 21.38
C ILE A 375 22.14 19.64 22.67
N THR A 376 20.97 19.90 23.23
CA THR A 376 20.85 20.55 24.54
C THR A 376 20.59 19.51 25.63
N GLU A 377 21.45 19.50 26.65
CA GLU A 377 21.28 18.74 27.89
C GLU A 377 20.50 19.61 28.89
N GLU A 378 19.32 19.13 29.31
CA GLU A 378 18.53 19.79 30.35
C GLU A 378 19.26 19.69 31.71
N ARG A 379 19.36 20.82 32.42
CA ARG A 379 19.98 20.88 33.76
C ARG A 379 19.14 21.74 34.70
N ILE A 380 19.34 21.57 36.00
CA ILE A 380 18.52 22.22 37.04
C ILE A 380 18.53 23.76 36.95
N LEU A 381 19.66 24.37 36.59
CA LEU A 381 19.81 25.83 36.58
C LEU A 381 19.73 26.42 35.16
N PHE A 382 20.60 25.94 34.27
CA PHE A 382 20.67 26.39 32.89
C PHE A 382 21.00 25.22 31.98
N ASP A 383 20.22 25.08 30.92
CA ASP A 383 20.46 24.09 29.89
C ASP A 383 21.83 24.29 29.24
N LYS A 384 22.53 23.18 29.02
CA LYS A 384 23.85 23.20 28.40
C LYS A 384 23.76 22.60 27.01
N PHE A 385 24.05 23.40 26.00
CA PHE A 385 24.25 22.85 24.67
C PHE A 385 25.67 22.28 24.52
N ILE A 386 25.68 21.08 23.97
CA ILE A 386 26.85 20.22 23.80
C ILE A 386 27.12 20.16 22.29
N PRO A 387 28.22 20.78 21.80
CA PRO A 387 28.65 20.60 20.42
C PRO A 387 29.16 19.16 20.25
N MET A 388 28.67 18.50 19.20
CA MET A 388 29.03 17.12 18.84
C MET A 388 29.88 17.10 17.58
N THR A 389 29.51 17.87 16.55
CA THR A 389 30.29 18.05 15.32
C THR A 389 30.17 19.52 14.91
N THR A 390 31.28 20.25 14.92
CA THR A 390 31.30 21.66 14.47
C THR A 390 31.33 21.75 12.94
N PHE A 391 31.09 22.94 12.38
CA PHE A 391 31.20 23.14 10.93
C PHE A 391 32.62 22.81 10.41
N LYS A 392 33.66 23.04 11.22
CA LYS A 392 35.04 22.70 10.87
C LYS A 392 35.30 21.20 10.87
N ASP A 393 34.72 20.48 11.84
CA ASP A 393 34.85 19.02 11.91
C ASP A 393 34.16 18.37 10.70
N ALA A 394 32.95 18.83 10.36
CA ALA A 394 32.23 18.38 9.17
C ALA A 394 33.04 18.63 7.89
N GLN A 395 33.66 19.82 7.76
CA GLN A 395 34.54 20.14 6.64
C GLN A 395 35.73 19.19 6.56
N PHE A 396 36.38 18.92 7.69
CA PHE A 396 37.52 17.99 7.75
C PHE A 396 37.13 16.57 7.33
N ILE A 397 36.00 16.05 7.83
CA ILE A 397 35.50 14.71 7.48
C ILE A 397 35.22 14.62 5.98
N ILE A 398 34.55 15.64 5.40
CA ILE A 398 34.26 15.66 3.97
C ILE A 398 35.56 15.70 3.16
N ASN A 399 36.55 16.50 3.58
CA ASN A 399 37.84 16.56 2.89
C ASN A 399 38.55 15.20 2.86
N GLU A 400 38.50 14.46 3.97
CA GLU A 400 39.05 13.10 4.02
C GLU A 400 38.32 12.14 3.07
N LEU A 401 37.00 12.25 2.95
CA LEU A 401 36.20 11.41 2.03
C LEU A 401 36.48 11.75 0.57
N LEU A 402 36.57 13.04 0.22
CA LEU A 402 36.99 13.49 -1.10
C LEU A 402 38.41 12.98 -1.43
N GLY A 403 39.34 13.06 -0.46
CA GLY A 403 40.70 12.52 -0.60
C GLY A 403 40.75 11.01 -0.84
N LYS A 404 39.69 10.28 -0.48
CA LYS A 404 39.52 8.84 -0.75
C LYS A 404 38.74 8.55 -2.05
N GLY A 405 38.40 9.58 -2.82
CA GLY A 405 37.71 9.45 -4.11
C GLY A 405 36.18 9.42 -4.02
N ILE A 406 35.59 9.74 -2.86
CA ILE A 406 34.12 9.82 -2.71
C ILE A 406 33.68 11.22 -3.10
N ASN A 407 33.37 11.42 -4.38
CA ASN A 407 33.16 12.75 -4.96
C ASN A 407 31.68 13.17 -5.06
N ASN A 408 30.75 12.25 -4.80
CA ASN A 408 29.31 12.50 -4.86
C ASN A 408 28.71 12.39 -3.45
N ILE A 409 28.65 13.51 -2.72
CA ILE A 409 28.20 13.56 -1.32
C ILE A 409 27.07 14.57 -1.15
N SER A 410 25.98 14.13 -0.51
CA SER A 410 24.90 14.98 -0.03
C SER A 410 24.96 15.07 1.50
N VAL A 411 25.08 16.28 2.03
CA VAL A 411 25.32 16.53 3.46
C VAL A 411 24.07 17.07 4.13
N MET A 412 23.67 16.51 5.26
CA MET A 412 22.59 17.01 6.12
C MET A 412 23.13 17.41 7.48
N LEU A 413 22.81 18.64 7.93
CA LEU A 413 23.18 19.11 9.27
C LEU A 413 21.98 19.01 10.21
N LYS A 414 22.07 18.14 11.22
CA LYS A 414 21.06 17.96 12.27
C LYS A 414 21.46 18.73 13.53
N GLY A 415 20.52 19.50 14.12
CA GLY A 415 20.80 20.26 15.34
C GLY A 415 21.79 21.42 15.17
N TRP A 416 21.85 22.04 13.99
CA TRP A 416 22.77 23.14 13.67
C TRP A 416 22.39 24.49 14.31
N THR A 417 21.17 24.61 14.83
CA THR A 417 20.62 25.85 15.40
C THR A 417 20.93 25.99 16.90
N LYS A 418 20.69 27.19 17.47
CA LYS A 418 20.98 27.52 18.89
C LYS A 418 20.48 26.54 19.98
N LYS A 419 19.45 25.75 19.68
CA LYS A 419 18.90 24.78 20.66
C LYS A 419 19.33 23.35 20.41
N GLY A 420 20.08 23.10 19.34
CA GLY A 420 20.50 21.75 18.97
C GLY A 420 19.33 20.89 18.50
N TYR A 421 19.60 19.60 18.39
CA TYR A 421 18.65 18.60 17.96
C TYR A 421 17.58 18.32 19.01
N GLY A 422 16.35 18.04 18.57
CA GLY A 422 15.25 17.61 19.44
C GLY A 422 14.43 18.73 20.08
N LEU A 423 14.87 20.00 19.99
CA LEU A 423 14.14 21.15 20.54
C LEU A 423 13.57 22.03 19.42
N TYR A 424 12.26 21.89 19.18
CA TYR A 424 11.53 22.50 18.07
C TYR A 424 10.38 23.41 18.55
N PRO A 425 9.92 24.39 17.76
CA PRO A 425 10.52 24.82 16.50
C PRO A 425 11.76 25.67 16.79
N THR A 426 12.86 25.39 16.08
CA THR A 426 14.06 26.25 16.07
C THR A 426 14.61 26.27 14.65
N ARG A 427 14.58 27.45 14.01
CA ARG A 427 14.97 27.61 12.60
C ARG A 427 16.26 28.40 12.43
N TRP A 428 16.43 29.43 13.23
CA TRP A 428 17.58 30.33 13.21
C TRP A 428 17.85 30.82 14.64
N PRO A 429 19.06 31.32 14.93
CA PRO A 429 20.29 31.28 14.12
C PRO A 429 21.13 30.00 14.35
N PRO A 430 22.22 29.77 13.58
CA PRO A 430 23.21 28.76 13.91
C PRO A 430 23.78 28.97 15.30
N ASP A 431 24.12 27.88 15.99
CA ASP A 431 24.76 28.01 17.31
C ASP A 431 26.20 28.51 17.20
N ASN A 432 26.57 29.49 18.03
CA ASN A 432 27.90 30.07 18.04
C ASN A 432 28.99 29.04 18.39
N ARG A 433 28.68 28.03 19.22
CA ARG A 433 29.62 26.97 19.61
C ARG A 433 29.96 26.02 18.46
N LEU A 434 29.12 25.97 17.42
CA LEU A 434 29.41 25.24 16.19
C LEU A 434 30.23 26.06 15.19
N GLY A 435 30.36 27.37 15.42
CA GLY A 435 30.98 28.34 14.51
C GLY A 435 30.07 29.52 14.13
N GLY A 436 28.78 29.48 14.53
CA GLY A 436 27.81 30.54 14.28
C GLY A 436 27.54 30.78 12.78
N SER A 437 26.96 31.92 12.46
CA SER A 437 26.65 32.30 11.07
C SER A 437 27.88 32.34 10.18
N LYS A 438 29.03 32.79 10.71
CA LYS A 438 30.29 32.81 9.96
C LYS A 438 30.76 31.41 9.59
N GLY A 439 30.79 30.49 10.56
CA GLY A 439 31.19 29.09 10.31
C GLY A 439 30.25 28.38 9.34
N LEU A 440 28.94 28.65 9.42
CA LEU A 440 27.98 28.10 8.44
C LEU A 440 28.22 28.64 7.02
N MET A 441 28.51 29.94 6.88
CA MET A 441 28.84 30.53 5.57
C MET A 441 30.11 29.92 4.99
N GLU A 442 31.19 29.84 5.77
CA GLU A 442 32.45 29.22 5.36
C GLU A 442 32.26 27.75 4.93
N PHE A 443 31.46 27.00 5.69
CA PHE A 443 31.12 25.61 5.34
C PHE A 443 30.29 25.51 4.06
N THR A 444 29.31 26.40 3.87
CA THR A 444 28.48 26.44 2.66
C THR A 444 29.32 26.75 1.42
N ASP A 445 30.26 27.70 1.52
CA ASP A 445 31.20 28.03 0.45
C ASP A 445 32.10 26.83 0.12
N TYR A 446 32.57 26.11 1.14
CA TYR A 446 33.35 24.88 0.97
C TYR A 446 32.56 23.79 0.23
N ILE A 447 31.31 23.50 0.63
CA ILE A 447 30.43 22.55 -0.06
C ILE A 447 30.27 22.95 -1.53
N LYS A 448 29.93 24.22 -1.79
CA LYS A 448 29.68 24.73 -3.13
C LYS A 448 30.93 24.62 -4.02
N LYS A 449 32.11 24.93 -3.48
CA LYS A 449 33.38 24.83 -4.20
C LYS A 449 33.70 23.40 -4.63
N ASN A 450 33.28 22.41 -3.86
CA ASN A 450 33.49 20.99 -4.15
C ASN A 450 32.31 20.35 -4.91
N HIS A 451 31.35 21.15 -5.39
CA HIS A 451 30.17 20.68 -6.13
C HIS A 451 29.32 19.63 -5.35
N LEU A 452 29.26 19.77 -4.03
CA LEU A 452 28.49 18.91 -3.14
C LEU A 452 27.11 19.52 -2.82
N GLU A 453 26.21 18.73 -2.26
CA GLU A 453 24.90 19.19 -1.80
C GLU A 453 24.88 19.41 -0.29
N LEU A 454 24.19 20.45 0.18
CA LEU A 454 24.01 20.76 1.59
C LEU A 454 22.54 21.00 1.92
N PHE A 455 22.07 20.30 2.95
CA PHE A 455 20.76 20.40 3.54
C PHE A 455 20.87 20.77 5.02
N LEU A 456 19.99 21.66 5.47
CA LEU A 456 19.90 22.07 6.86
C LEU A 456 18.60 21.53 7.44
N GLN A 457 18.69 20.69 8.47
CA GLN A 457 17.49 20.12 9.06
C GLN A 457 16.66 21.20 9.74
N VAL A 458 15.38 21.27 9.39
CA VAL A 458 14.36 22.05 10.09
C VAL A 458 13.15 21.16 10.32
N ASN A 459 12.63 21.13 11.55
CA ASN A 459 11.41 20.42 11.89
C ASN A 459 10.25 21.41 11.96
N PHE A 460 9.22 21.17 11.15
CA PHE A 460 8.01 21.99 11.07
C PHE A 460 6.78 21.32 11.68
N THR A 461 6.89 20.06 12.11
CA THR A 461 5.76 19.24 12.56
C THR A 461 5.71 19.09 14.08
N GLU A 462 6.84 19.23 14.77
CA GLU A 462 6.92 19.15 16.23
C GLU A 462 7.13 20.56 16.83
N GLY A 463 6.40 20.86 17.90
CA GLY A 463 6.53 22.09 18.65
C GLY A 463 6.51 21.81 20.15
N ASP A 464 7.53 22.29 20.86
CA ASP A 464 7.63 22.20 22.31
C ASP A 464 7.08 23.49 22.93
N GLN A 465 6.11 23.31 23.83
CA GLN A 465 5.38 24.37 24.52
C GLN A 465 6.30 25.39 25.19
N LYS A 466 7.49 24.98 25.64
CA LYS A 466 8.47 25.87 26.29
C LYS A 466 8.97 26.99 25.38
N PHE A 467 8.88 26.84 24.05
CA PHE A 467 9.63 27.66 23.11
C PHE A 467 8.80 28.60 22.23
N GLY A 468 7.47 28.51 22.27
CA GLY A 468 6.56 29.40 21.52
C GLY A 468 6.80 29.41 20.00
N GLY A 469 6.15 30.34 19.29
CA GLY A 469 6.35 30.53 17.84
C GLY A 469 5.56 29.58 16.94
N PHE A 470 4.56 28.91 17.49
CA PHE A 470 3.55 28.10 16.79
C PHE A 470 2.19 28.34 17.45
N SER A 471 1.10 28.26 16.67
CA SER A 471 -0.29 28.48 17.11
C SER A 471 -1.12 27.22 16.96
#